data_AF-A0A1T1ZY75-F1
#
_entry.id   AF-A0A1T1ZY75-F1
#
_cell.length_a   1.000
_cell.length_b   1.000
_cell.length_c   1.000
_cell.angle_alpha   90.00
_cell.angle_beta   90.00
_cell.angle_gamma   90.00
#
_symmetry.space_group_name_H-M   'P 1'
#
loop_
_entity.id
_entity.type
_entity.pdbx_description
1 polymer ?
#
loop_
_entity_poly.entity_id
_entity_poly.type
_entity_poly.pdbx_seq_one_letter_code
_entity_poly.pdbx_strand_id
1 'polypeptide(L)'
;MTFARDIRTSDPETIPRMPAWVIATRVETLEDVAFLSGAALTHLYHVFARDDVPQALLRDRLALHAAEACVALSGRMERAGELRDAVHLLRPGDLPGPAGETYLAWRRAVERSVSVKALSRALPTIESCQIATWLDAGNGAPLTRTAVVLDAVLTEAPRAEVPALILADAALAQALGWDHVVPLLAAGLKRTDLRKRGHDLRLACHRAVTASAVEATRLAVDLSRRAALLKGVAPKLRAKGAGEAVEIFLTQDAVAPAALPLPDRAARRLCDRLVDLGAIRELTGRDTFRLYGV
;
A
#
# COMPACT_ATOMS: atom_id res chain seq x y z
N MET A 1 12.04 33.48 -15.16
CA MET A 1 11.57 32.08 -14.97
C MET A 1 11.65 31.37 -16.32
N THR A 2 12.66 30.55 -16.52
CA THR A 2 12.84 29.78 -17.76
C THR A 2 12.32 28.37 -17.47
N PHE A 3 11.10 28.07 -17.91
CA PHE A 3 10.61 26.69 -17.92
C PHE A 3 11.40 25.93 -18.98
N ALA A 4 12.42 25.20 -18.56
CA ALA A 4 13.07 24.23 -19.43
C ALA A 4 12.02 23.17 -19.78
N ARG A 5 11.57 23.14 -21.05
CA ARG A 5 10.80 22.02 -21.60
C ARG A 5 11.71 20.79 -21.54
N ASP A 6 11.42 19.88 -20.63
CA ASP A 6 12.04 18.56 -20.60
C ASP A 6 11.46 17.76 -21.77
N ILE A 7 12.01 17.96 -22.98
CA ILE A 7 11.78 17.09 -24.12
C ILE A 7 12.65 15.85 -23.89
N ARG A 8 12.24 15.02 -22.94
CA ARG A 8 12.68 13.63 -22.91
C ARG A 8 11.68 12.85 -23.74
N THR A 9 12.14 12.39 -24.89
CA THR A 9 11.57 11.23 -25.59
C THR A 9 11.54 10.07 -24.60
N SER A 10 10.45 9.97 -23.83
CA SER A 10 10.20 8.86 -22.94
C SER A 10 9.83 7.67 -23.81
N ASP A 11 10.60 6.60 -23.67
CA ASP A 11 10.22 5.28 -24.15
C ASP A 11 8.79 4.99 -23.64
N PRO A 12 7.80 4.73 -24.53
CA PRO A 12 6.40 4.50 -24.12
C PRO A 12 6.25 3.35 -23.11
N GLU A 13 7.25 2.46 -23.03
CA GLU A 13 7.29 1.37 -22.07
C GLU A 13 7.68 1.81 -20.65
N THR A 14 8.19 3.02 -20.44
CA THR A 14 8.63 3.49 -19.11
C THR A 14 7.57 4.33 -18.42
N ILE A 15 7.26 3.99 -17.16
CA ILE A 15 6.39 4.82 -16.32
C ILE A 15 7.05 6.22 -16.18
N PRO A 16 6.39 7.30 -16.62
CA PRO A 16 6.97 8.62 -16.57
C PRO A 16 7.21 9.02 -15.12
N ARG A 17 8.31 9.75 -14.85
CA ARG A 17 8.53 10.31 -13.52
C ARG A 17 7.54 11.44 -13.26
N MET A 18 7.05 11.53 -12.03
CA MET A 18 6.25 12.67 -11.61
C MET A 18 7.03 13.98 -11.80
N PRO A 19 6.41 15.02 -12.41
CA PRO A 19 7.08 16.29 -12.66
C PRO A 19 7.65 16.93 -11.39
N ALA A 20 8.85 17.50 -11.47
CA ALA A 20 9.55 18.06 -10.31
C ALA A 20 8.77 19.19 -9.60
N TRP A 21 7.90 19.90 -10.31
CA TRP A 21 7.08 20.97 -9.71
C TRP A 21 6.02 20.42 -8.74
N VAL A 22 5.58 19.17 -8.90
CA VAL A 22 4.67 18.50 -7.96
C VAL A 22 5.38 18.18 -6.64
N ILE A 23 6.70 17.97 -6.72
CA ILE A 23 7.56 17.53 -5.60
C ILE A 23 8.18 18.74 -4.87
N ALA A 24 8.24 19.90 -5.51
CA ALA A 24 8.90 21.07 -4.96
C ALA A 24 8.14 21.64 -3.76
N THR A 25 8.79 21.66 -2.59
CA THR A 25 8.24 22.25 -1.36
C THR A 25 8.14 23.77 -1.49
N ARG A 26 6.97 24.35 -1.24
CA ARG A 26 6.71 25.79 -1.28
C ARG A 26 5.87 26.22 -0.07
N VAL A 27 5.73 27.53 0.15
CA VAL A 27 4.66 28.04 1.02
C VAL A 27 3.34 27.64 0.36
N GLU A 28 2.50 26.97 1.12
CA GLU A 28 1.38 26.20 0.59
C GLU A 28 0.07 26.74 1.15
N THR A 29 -0.72 27.41 0.31
CA THR A 29 -2.14 27.62 0.58
C THR A 29 -2.92 26.32 0.37
N LEU A 30 -4.18 26.29 0.81
CA LEU A 30 -5.05 25.15 0.52
C LEU A 30 -5.21 24.92 -0.99
N GLU A 31 -5.31 26.00 -1.77
CA GLU A 31 -5.45 25.92 -3.22
C GLU A 31 -4.21 25.29 -3.86
N ASP A 32 -3.00 25.68 -3.41
CA ASP A 32 -1.74 25.11 -3.87
C ASP A 32 -1.68 23.60 -3.60
N VAL A 33 -1.98 23.16 -2.38
CA VAL A 33 -1.91 21.72 -2.05
C VAL A 33 -3.02 20.92 -2.71
N ALA A 34 -4.18 21.53 -2.96
CA ALA A 34 -5.26 20.89 -3.70
C ALA A 34 -4.84 20.64 -5.14
N PHE A 35 -4.21 21.62 -5.79
CA PHE A 35 -3.65 21.46 -7.14
C PHE A 35 -2.56 20.40 -7.19
N LEU A 36 -1.59 20.44 -6.27
CA LEU A 36 -0.47 19.49 -6.21
C LEU A 36 -0.95 18.05 -5.95
N SER A 37 -1.83 17.85 -4.97
CA SER A 37 -2.37 16.52 -4.67
C SER A 37 -3.26 15.99 -5.80
N GLY A 38 -4.02 16.84 -6.48
CA GLY A 38 -4.79 16.47 -7.67
C GLY A 38 -3.86 15.98 -8.78
N ALA A 39 -2.80 16.73 -9.08
CA ALA A 39 -1.79 16.33 -10.07
C ALA A 39 -1.11 14.99 -9.71
N ALA A 40 -0.77 14.81 -8.44
CA ALA A 40 -0.16 13.57 -7.94
C ALA A 40 -1.11 12.37 -8.04
N LEU A 41 -2.39 12.55 -7.71
CA LEU A 41 -3.41 11.52 -7.83
C LEU A 41 -3.72 11.16 -9.28
N THR A 42 -3.82 12.14 -10.18
CA THR A 42 -3.99 11.87 -11.61
C THR A 42 -2.79 11.11 -12.18
N HIS A 43 -1.57 11.46 -11.77
CA HIS A 43 -0.38 10.70 -12.15
C HIS A 43 -0.48 9.25 -11.68
N LEU A 44 -0.81 9.03 -10.41
CA LEU A 44 -0.96 7.71 -9.82
C LEU A 44 -2.09 6.90 -10.48
N TYR A 45 -3.20 7.54 -10.86
CA TYR A 45 -4.29 6.92 -11.63
C TYR A 45 -3.76 6.31 -12.93
N HIS A 46 -2.93 7.04 -13.68
CA HIS A 46 -2.32 6.53 -14.89
C HIS A 46 -1.29 5.43 -14.63
N VAL A 47 -0.57 5.45 -13.50
CA VAL A 47 0.32 4.35 -13.11
C VAL A 47 -0.48 3.07 -12.87
N PHE A 48 -1.58 3.14 -12.11
CA PHE A 48 -2.45 1.98 -11.86
C PHE A 48 -3.20 1.51 -13.11
N ALA A 49 -3.32 2.32 -14.16
CA ALA A 49 -3.94 1.90 -15.42
C ALA A 49 -3.02 1.07 -16.32
N ARG A 50 -1.75 0.87 -15.96
CA ARG A 50 -0.79 0.12 -16.78
C ARG A 50 -0.76 -1.37 -16.45
N ASP A 51 -0.68 -2.19 -17.49
CA ASP A 51 -0.66 -3.66 -17.37
C ASP A 51 0.67 -4.23 -16.86
N ASP A 52 1.77 -3.47 -17.00
CA ASP A 52 3.10 -3.87 -16.55
C ASP A 52 3.31 -3.66 -15.04
N VAL A 53 2.46 -2.87 -14.39
CA VAL A 53 2.50 -2.65 -12.95
C VAL A 53 1.83 -3.81 -12.21
N PRO A 54 2.53 -4.53 -11.31
CA PRO A 54 1.91 -5.56 -10.48
C PRO A 54 1.08 -4.90 -9.37
N GLN A 55 -0.15 -4.49 -9.71
CA GLN A 55 -0.99 -3.64 -8.86
C GLN A 55 -1.29 -4.25 -7.48
N ALA A 56 -1.48 -5.57 -7.41
CA ALA A 56 -1.73 -6.28 -6.16
C ALA A 56 -0.50 -6.22 -5.23
N LEU A 57 0.69 -6.52 -5.76
CA LEU A 57 1.95 -6.40 -5.03
C LEU A 57 2.25 -4.95 -4.60
N LEU A 58 1.98 -3.98 -5.46
CA LEU A 58 2.13 -2.56 -5.13
C LEU A 58 1.25 -2.19 -3.94
N ARG A 59 -0.03 -2.60 -3.96
CA ARG A 59 -0.96 -2.37 -2.85
C ARG A 59 -0.53 -3.09 -1.56
N ASP A 60 -0.07 -4.35 -1.64
CA ASP A 60 0.40 -5.10 -0.45
C ASP A 60 1.67 -4.47 0.15
N ARG A 61 2.56 -3.91 -0.68
CA ARG A 61 3.73 -3.15 -0.21
C ARG A 61 3.35 -1.81 0.43
N LEU A 62 2.40 -1.08 -0.16
CA LEU A 62 1.85 0.14 0.45
C LEU A 62 1.13 -0.17 1.77
N ALA A 63 0.45 -1.32 1.87
CA ALA A 63 -0.17 -1.80 3.10
C ALA A 63 0.87 -2.07 4.21
N LEU A 64 2.04 -2.64 3.85
CA LEU A 64 3.14 -2.80 4.80
C LEU A 64 3.67 -1.45 5.31
N HIS A 65 3.88 -0.47 4.42
CA HIS A 65 4.32 0.88 4.82
C HIS A 65 3.27 1.60 5.67
N ALA A 66 1.99 1.44 5.35
CA ALA A 66 0.89 1.98 6.14
C ALA A 66 0.83 1.34 7.53
N ALA A 67 1.02 0.03 7.62
CA ALA A 67 1.08 -0.68 8.90
C ALA A 67 2.27 -0.22 9.75
N GLU A 68 3.46 -0.10 9.16
CA GLU A 68 4.65 0.40 9.84
C GLU A 68 4.43 1.83 10.38
N ALA A 69 3.83 2.70 9.57
CA ALA A 69 3.49 4.05 10.00
C ALA A 69 2.49 4.05 11.17
N CYS A 70 1.42 3.24 11.10
CA CYS A 70 0.45 3.11 12.18
C CYS A 70 1.09 2.58 13.49
N VAL A 71 1.98 1.60 13.39
CA VAL A 71 2.71 1.06 14.55
C VAL A 71 3.60 2.13 15.17
N ALA A 72 4.31 2.92 14.35
CA ALA A 72 5.09 4.06 14.82
C ALA A 72 4.22 5.14 15.49
N LEU A 73 3.02 5.43 14.94
CA LEU A 73 2.06 6.38 15.54
C LEU A 73 1.60 5.92 16.94
N SER A 74 1.49 4.60 17.15
CA SER A 74 1.17 4.01 18.45
C SER A 74 2.33 4.02 19.46
N GLY A 75 3.52 4.49 19.04
CA GLY A 75 4.71 4.60 19.89
C GLY A 75 5.56 3.32 19.96
N ARG A 76 5.33 2.37 19.04
CA ARG A 76 6.13 1.16 18.95
C ARG A 76 7.18 1.26 17.84
N MET A 77 8.10 0.28 17.79
CA MET A 77 9.33 0.35 16.99
C MET A 77 9.45 -0.76 15.96
N GLU A 78 8.50 -1.70 15.90
CA GLU A 78 8.48 -2.80 14.92
C GLU A 78 8.52 -2.22 13.50
N ARG A 79 9.44 -2.73 12.67
CA ARG A 79 9.65 -2.32 11.29
C ARG A 79 9.11 -3.38 10.34
N ALA A 80 9.28 -3.13 9.05
CA ALA A 80 8.85 -4.03 7.99
C ALA A 80 9.24 -5.50 8.21
N GLY A 81 10.44 -5.78 8.75
CA GLY A 81 10.90 -7.14 9.02
C GLY A 81 10.07 -7.83 10.10
N GLU A 82 9.89 -7.17 11.25
CA GLU A 82 9.13 -7.69 12.39
C GLU A 82 7.64 -7.82 12.04
N LEU A 83 7.08 -6.91 11.23
CA LEU A 83 5.69 -7.01 10.76
C LEU A 83 5.47 -8.22 9.87
N ARG A 84 6.41 -8.49 8.95
CA ARG A 84 6.35 -9.70 8.12
C ARG A 84 6.40 -10.94 8.98
N ASP A 85 7.31 -11.00 9.94
CA ASP A 85 7.43 -12.14 10.84
C ASP A 85 6.16 -12.35 11.68
N ALA A 86 5.59 -11.27 12.23
CA ALA A 86 4.37 -11.30 13.02
C ALA A 86 3.16 -11.86 12.26
N VAL A 87 3.16 -11.80 10.92
CA VAL A 87 2.07 -12.32 10.08
C VAL A 87 2.39 -13.66 9.45
N HIS A 88 3.59 -13.83 8.89
CA HIS A 88 3.94 -15.02 8.11
C HIS A 88 4.39 -16.21 8.97
N LEU A 89 4.71 -15.99 10.25
CA LEU A 89 5.10 -17.06 11.18
C LEU A 89 3.95 -17.55 12.06
N LEU A 90 2.74 -17.01 11.88
CA LEU A 90 1.56 -17.44 12.64
C LEU A 90 1.19 -18.87 12.33
N ARG A 91 0.95 -19.64 13.39
CA ARG A 91 0.37 -20.97 13.32
C ARG A 91 -1.15 -20.90 13.54
N PRO A 92 -1.90 -21.93 13.14
CA PRO A 92 -3.32 -22.01 13.46
C PRO A 92 -3.56 -21.88 14.98
N GLY A 93 -4.34 -20.87 15.37
CA GLY A 93 -4.64 -20.56 16.78
C GLY A 93 -3.75 -19.47 17.40
N ASP A 94 -2.67 -19.06 16.74
CA ASP A 94 -1.81 -17.99 17.23
C ASP A 94 -2.50 -16.62 17.12
N LEU A 95 -2.22 -15.73 18.09
CA LEU A 95 -2.62 -14.34 18.03
C LEU A 95 -1.46 -13.49 17.46
N PRO A 96 -1.71 -12.64 16.44
CA PRO A 96 -0.68 -11.84 15.77
C PRO A 96 -0.06 -10.73 16.63
N GLY A 97 -0.63 -10.46 17.80
CA GLY A 97 -0.27 -9.31 18.64
C GLY A 97 -0.59 -7.97 17.96
N PRO A 98 -0.41 -6.83 18.66
CA PRO A 98 -0.91 -5.54 18.17
C PRO A 98 -0.32 -5.06 16.83
N ALA A 99 0.98 -5.31 16.61
CA ALA A 99 1.65 -4.92 15.36
C ALA A 99 1.21 -5.83 14.19
N GLY A 100 1.10 -7.14 14.43
CA GLY A 100 0.59 -8.09 13.45
C GLY A 100 -0.90 -7.86 13.12
N GLU A 101 -1.74 -7.52 14.10
CA GLU A 101 -3.14 -7.13 13.89
C GLU A 101 -3.24 -5.91 12.98
N THR A 102 -2.41 -4.90 13.22
CA THR A 102 -2.33 -3.70 12.38
C THR A 102 -1.96 -4.04 10.95
N TYR A 103 -0.95 -4.90 10.75
CA TYR A 103 -0.55 -5.30 9.39
C TYR A 103 -1.62 -6.15 8.71
N LEU A 104 -2.24 -7.10 9.40
CA LEU A 104 -3.33 -7.91 8.87
C LEU A 104 -4.55 -7.07 8.47
N ALA A 105 -4.89 -6.03 9.24
CA ALA A 105 -5.97 -5.11 8.89
C ALA A 105 -5.70 -4.42 7.55
N TRP A 106 -4.48 -3.89 7.37
CA TRP A 106 -4.08 -3.26 6.10
C TRP A 106 -4.05 -4.25 4.94
N ARG A 107 -3.48 -5.45 5.12
CA ARG A 107 -3.47 -6.48 4.06
C ARG A 107 -4.87 -6.85 3.61
N ARG A 108 -5.78 -7.12 4.56
CA ARG A 108 -7.18 -7.47 4.26
C ARG A 108 -7.94 -6.31 3.61
N ALA A 109 -7.63 -5.06 3.99
CA ALA A 109 -8.25 -3.88 3.42
C ALA A 109 -7.88 -3.69 1.95
N VAL A 110 -6.63 -3.97 1.59
CA VAL A 110 -6.17 -3.83 0.19
C VAL A 110 -6.45 -5.06 -0.67
N GLU A 111 -6.65 -6.25 -0.09
CA GLU A 111 -6.80 -7.52 -0.83
C GLU A 111 -8.03 -7.54 -1.75
N ARG A 112 -9.14 -6.93 -1.34
CA ARG A 112 -10.44 -7.04 -2.01
C ARG A 112 -10.97 -5.69 -2.47
N SER A 113 -11.89 -5.73 -3.43
CA SER A 113 -12.56 -4.53 -3.89
C SER A 113 -13.33 -3.82 -2.77
N VAL A 114 -13.31 -2.48 -2.81
CA VAL A 114 -13.85 -1.63 -1.75
C VAL A 114 -15.35 -1.87 -1.61
N SER A 115 -15.73 -2.41 -0.46
CA SER A 115 -17.12 -2.62 -0.07
C SER A 115 -17.18 -2.67 1.46
N VAL A 116 -18.35 -2.34 2.02
CA VAL A 116 -18.57 -2.47 3.49
C VAL A 116 -18.25 -3.89 3.95
N LYS A 117 -18.62 -4.91 3.17
CA LYS A 117 -18.32 -6.33 3.44
C LYS A 117 -16.83 -6.65 3.39
N ALA A 118 -16.06 -6.02 2.51
CA ALA A 118 -14.61 -6.21 2.48
C ALA A 118 -13.96 -5.54 3.70
N LEU A 119 -14.37 -4.30 4.00
CA LEU A 119 -13.84 -3.52 5.11
C LEU A 119 -14.18 -4.12 6.48
N SER A 120 -15.37 -4.72 6.66
CA SER A 120 -15.71 -5.41 7.92
C SER A 120 -14.87 -6.65 8.18
N ARG A 121 -14.36 -7.31 7.14
CA ARG A 121 -13.38 -8.41 7.30
C ARG A 121 -11.98 -7.89 7.65
N ALA A 122 -11.63 -6.71 7.16
CA ALA A 122 -10.38 -6.04 7.53
C ALA A 122 -10.42 -5.50 8.97
N LEU A 123 -11.60 -5.07 9.42
CA LEU A 123 -11.85 -4.44 10.71
C LEU A 123 -12.90 -5.22 11.52
N PRO A 124 -12.57 -6.45 11.99
CA PRO A 124 -13.56 -7.36 12.59
C PRO A 124 -14.16 -6.87 13.91
N THR A 125 -13.55 -5.86 14.56
CA THR A 125 -14.04 -5.27 15.81
C THR A 125 -15.05 -4.13 15.58
N ILE A 126 -15.36 -3.79 14.32
CA ILE A 126 -16.27 -2.69 13.97
C ILE A 126 -17.46 -3.28 13.21
N GLU A 127 -18.64 -2.92 13.66
CA GLU A 127 -19.90 -3.33 13.03
C GLU A 127 -20.02 -2.81 11.60
N SER A 128 -20.59 -3.63 10.71
CA SER A 128 -20.72 -3.27 9.29
C SER A 128 -21.61 -2.05 9.07
N CYS A 129 -22.65 -1.86 9.89
CA CYS A 129 -23.49 -0.67 9.85
C CYS A 129 -22.71 0.61 10.20
N GLN A 130 -21.83 0.54 11.21
CA GLN A 130 -20.99 1.65 11.62
C GLN A 130 -19.99 2.04 10.54
N ILE A 131 -19.37 1.05 9.87
CA ILE A 131 -18.50 1.29 8.71
C ILE A 131 -19.26 2.04 7.61
N ALA A 132 -20.48 1.63 7.29
CA ALA A 132 -21.30 2.30 6.29
C ALA A 132 -21.59 3.76 6.70
N THR A 133 -22.02 3.99 7.95
CA THR A 133 -22.28 5.33 8.48
C THR A 133 -21.07 6.26 8.38
N TRP A 134 -19.87 5.79 8.73
CA TRP A 134 -18.66 6.59 8.63
C TRP A 134 -18.28 6.92 7.18
N LEU A 135 -18.46 5.98 6.24
CA LEU A 135 -18.20 6.24 4.82
C LEU A 135 -19.20 7.24 4.21
N ASP A 136 -20.47 7.15 4.61
CA ASP A 136 -21.54 8.03 4.14
C ASP A 136 -21.43 9.47 4.68
N ALA A 137 -20.70 9.68 5.79
CA ALA A 137 -20.42 11.01 6.32
C ALA A 137 -19.62 11.88 5.33
N GLY A 138 -18.75 11.26 4.52
CA GLY A 138 -17.90 11.97 3.58
C GLY A 138 -18.59 12.24 2.25
N ASN A 139 -18.68 13.51 1.86
CA ASN A 139 -19.24 13.97 0.58
C ASN A 139 -18.34 15.04 -0.09
N GLY A 140 -18.54 15.26 -1.39
CA GLY A 140 -17.83 16.31 -2.16
C GLY A 140 -16.51 15.86 -2.79
N ALA A 141 -15.55 16.79 -2.89
CA ALA A 141 -14.26 16.52 -3.53
C ALA A 141 -13.49 15.39 -2.82
N PRO A 142 -12.66 14.59 -3.53
CA PRO A 142 -12.04 13.38 -2.97
C PRO A 142 -11.34 13.58 -1.62
N LEU A 143 -10.45 14.57 -1.51
CA LEU A 143 -9.70 14.82 -0.26
C LEU A 143 -10.56 15.43 0.85
N THR A 144 -11.63 16.16 0.51
CA THR A 144 -12.61 16.63 1.49
C THR A 144 -13.36 15.44 2.08
N ARG A 145 -13.85 14.53 1.23
CA ARG A 145 -14.50 13.29 1.64
C ARG A 145 -13.58 12.47 2.55
N THR A 146 -12.34 12.25 2.14
CA THR A 146 -11.31 11.55 2.93
C THR A 146 -11.10 12.15 4.32
N ALA A 147 -10.93 13.48 4.39
CA ALA A 147 -10.73 14.16 5.67
C ALA A 147 -11.96 14.07 6.57
N VAL A 148 -13.18 14.17 6.02
CA VAL A 148 -14.42 14.04 6.79
C VAL A 148 -14.60 12.62 7.34
N VAL A 149 -14.31 11.58 6.56
CA VAL A 149 -14.37 10.19 7.05
C VAL A 149 -13.35 9.97 8.16
N LEU A 150 -12.10 10.43 7.97
CA LEU A 150 -11.06 10.37 8.99
C LEU A 150 -11.50 11.08 10.29
N ASP A 151 -12.09 12.27 10.14
CA ASP A 151 -12.57 13.10 11.25
C ASP A 151 -13.71 12.44 12.02
N ALA A 152 -14.69 11.88 11.32
CA ALA A 152 -15.85 11.20 11.89
C ALA A 152 -15.43 10.00 12.74
N VAL A 153 -14.58 9.11 12.18
CA VAL A 153 -14.10 7.93 12.90
C VAL A 153 -13.31 8.34 14.15
N LEU A 154 -12.39 9.32 14.04
CA LEU A 154 -11.57 9.77 15.18
C LEU A 154 -12.35 10.62 16.19
N THR A 155 -13.54 11.08 15.86
CA THR A 155 -14.43 11.78 16.80
C THR A 155 -15.21 10.77 17.63
N GLU A 156 -15.77 9.74 17.00
CA GLU A 156 -16.55 8.70 17.68
C GLU A 156 -15.66 7.64 18.37
N ALA A 157 -14.50 7.33 17.78
CA ALA A 157 -13.55 6.35 18.30
C ALA A 157 -12.10 6.91 18.27
N PRO A 158 -11.71 7.77 19.24
CA PRO A 158 -10.41 8.46 19.22
C PRO A 158 -9.15 7.58 19.29
N ARG A 159 -9.31 6.28 19.59
CA ARG A 159 -8.23 5.27 19.66
C ARG A 159 -8.27 4.29 18.48
N ALA A 160 -9.06 4.59 17.45
CA ALA A 160 -9.24 3.78 16.27
C ALA A 160 -8.46 4.35 15.07
N GLU A 161 -7.21 4.77 15.26
CA GLU A 161 -6.40 5.39 14.21
C GLU A 161 -6.23 4.48 12.97
N VAL A 162 -6.00 3.18 13.18
CA VAL A 162 -5.87 2.21 12.08
C VAL A 162 -7.18 2.08 11.28
N PRO A 163 -8.35 1.79 11.90
CA PRO A 163 -9.62 1.88 11.22
C PRO A 163 -9.86 3.21 10.50
N ALA A 164 -9.57 4.33 11.14
CA ALA A 164 -9.84 5.65 10.59
C ALA A 164 -9.03 5.90 9.31
N LEU A 165 -7.75 5.51 9.29
CA LEU A 165 -6.89 5.63 8.12
C LEU A 165 -7.33 4.68 6.99
N ILE A 166 -7.68 3.42 7.30
CA ILE A 166 -8.18 2.46 6.31
C ILE A 166 -9.47 2.97 5.66
N LEU A 167 -10.42 3.45 6.47
CA LEU A 167 -11.70 3.95 5.96
C LEU A 167 -11.55 5.26 5.18
N ALA A 168 -10.61 6.12 5.58
CA ALA A 168 -10.30 7.34 4.84
C ALA A 168 -9.66 7.06 3.47
N ASP A 169 -8.72 6.10 3.38
CA ASP A 169 -8.16 5.64 2.10
C ASP A 169 -9.22 4.90 1.25
N ALA A 170 -10.15 4.17 1.87
CA ALA A 170 -11.29 3.56 1.17
C ALA A 170 -12.25 4.62 0.60
N ALA A 171 -12.53 5.69 1.34
CA ALA A 171 -13.35 6.80 0.88
C ALA A 171 -12.66 7.58 -0.26
N LEU A 172 -11.33 7.70 -0.21
CA LEU A 172 -10.53 8.26 -1.30
C LEU A 172 -10.66 7.39 -2.56
N ALA A 173 -10.47 6.08 -2.43
CA ALA A 173 -10.62 5.12 -3.53
C ALA A 173 -12.01 5.20 -4.17
N GLN A 174 -13.08 5.24 -3.37
CA GLN A 174 -14.45 5.40 -3.86
C GLN A 174 -14.65 6.72 -4.61
N ALA A 175 -14.08 7.82 -4.12
CA ALA A 175 -14.20 9.13 -4.77
C ALA A 175 -13.42 9.22 -6.10
N LEU A 176 -12.33 8.46 -6.24
CA LEU A 176 -11.50 8.40 -7.45
C LEU A 176 -11.93 7.30 -8.43
N GLY A 177 -12.91 6.47 -8.06
CA GLY A 177 -13.34 5.32 -8.85
C GLY A 177 -12.32 4.19 -8.89
N TRP A 178 -11.46 4.06 -7.87
CA TRP A 178 -10.56 2.92 -7.73
C TRP A 178 -11.29 1.73 -7.11
N ASP A 179 -11.10 0.56 -7.71
CA ASP A 179 -11.73 -0.68 -7.24
C ASP A 179 -11.23 -1.12 -5.86
N HIS A 180 -9.99 -0.81 -5.51
CA HIS A 180 -9.32 -1.28 -4.29
C HIS A 180 -8.76 -0.13 -3.46
N VAL A 181 -8.61 -0.36 -2.15
CA VAL A 181 -7.91 0.59 -1.27
C VAL A 181 -6.46 0.70 -1.72
N VAL A 182 -5.98 1.94 -1.86
CA VAL A 182 -4.57 2.27 -2.06
C VAL A 182 -4.11 3.07 -0.85
N PRO A 183 -3.28 2.50 0.04
CA PRO A 183 -2.85 3.19 1.25
C PRO A 183 -1.98 4.41 0.91
N LEU A 184 -2.50 5.62 1.18
CA LEU A 184 -1.79 6.88 0.88
C LEU A 184 -1.73 7.83 2.08
N LEU A 185 -2.59 7.65 3.08
CA LEU A 185 -2.63 8.57 4.23
C LEU A 185 -1.63 8.19 5.33
N ALA A 186 -1.60 6.92 5.72
CA ALA A 186 -0.91 6.48 6.93
C ALA A 186 0.58 6.84 6.96
N ALA A 187 1.29 6.64 5.83
CA ALA A 187 2.71 6.96 5.73
C ALA A 187 3.02 8.47 5.68
N GLY A 188 2.05 9.29 5.25
CA GLY A 188 2.22 10.73 5.07
C GLY A 188 1.73 11.59 6.25
N LEU A 189 0.87 11.06 7.12
CA LEU A 189 0.32 11.78 8.26
C LEU A 189 1.17 11.60 9.53
N LYS A 190 1.37 12.68 10.28
CA LYS A 190 2.03 12.65 11.59
C LYS A 190 1.00 12.46 12.70
N ARG A 191 1.46 12.03 13.88
CA ARG A 191 0.61 11.88 15.08
C ARG A 191 -0.12 13.17 15.46
N THR A 192 0.50 14.32 15.23
CA THR A 192 -0.11 15.64 15.46
C THR A 192 -1.19 15.96 14.43
N ASP A 193 -1.10 15.43 13.22
CA ASP A 193 -2.09 15.68 12.17
C ASP A 193 -3.42 14.99 12.48
N LEU A 194 -3.38 13.80 13.09
CA LEU A 194 -4.58 13.07 13.53
C LEU A 194 -5.38 13.78 14.63
N ARG A 195 -4.82 14.84 15.23
CA ARG A 195 -5.51 15.70 16.20
C ARG A 195 -6.13 16.94 15.56
N LYS A 196 -5.83 17.21 14.29
CA LYS A 196 -6.39 18.34 13.55
C LYS A 196 -7.84 18.04 13.17
N ARG A 197 -8.60 19.10 12.91
CA ARG A 197 -10.00 19.05 12.49
C ARG A 197 -10.22 20.00 11.31
N GLY A 198 -11.30 19.79 10.56
CA GLY A 198 -11.74 20.71 9.50
C GLY A 198 -10.65 21.07 8.48
N HIS A 199 -10.39 22.38 8.34
CA HIS A 199 -9.44 22.92 7.35
C HIS A 199 -8.02 22.36 7.50
N ASP A 200 -7.51 22.29 8.73
CA ASP A 200 -6.12 21.89 8.98
C ASP A 200 -5.90 20.39 8.74
N LEU A 201 -6.93 19.58 9.02
CA LEU A 201 -6.90 18.15 8.71
C LEU A 201 -6.87 17.92 7.20
N ARG A 202 -7.71 18.65 6.44
CA ARG A 202 -7.69 18.61 4.97
C ARG A 202 -6.32 18.98 4.40
N LEU A 203 -5.71 20.05 4.89
CA LEU A 203 -4.36 20.46 4.48
C LEU A 203 -3.33 19.35 4.75
N ALA A 204 -3.43 18.67 5.90
CA ALA A 204 -2.57 17.52 6.21
C ALA A 204 -2.81 16.34 5.26
N CYS A 205 -4.07 16.01 4.93
CA CYS A 205 -4.40 14.95 3.98
C CYS A 205 -3.86 15.24 2.58
N HIS A 206 -3.98 16.47 2.08
CA HIS A 206 -3.41 16.86 0.78
C HIS A 206 -1.89 16.66 0.74
N ARG A 207 -1.17 17.08 1.78
CA ARG A 207 0.28 16.90 1.90
C ARG A 207 0.66 15.42 1.97
N ALA A 208 -0.04 14.66 2.80
CA ALA A 208 0.19 13.23 2.98
C ALA A 208 0.03 12.48 1.66
N VAL A 209 -1.09 12.69 0.94
CA VAL A 209 -1.35 12.04 -0.34
C VAL A 209 -0.34 12.44 -1.41
N THR A 210 0.05 13.72 -1.47
CA THR A 210 1.07 14.18 -2.43
C THR A 210 2.40 13.46 -2.20
N ALA A 211 2.88 13.40 -0.96
CA ALA A 211 4.11 12.71 -0.60
C ALA A 211 4.02 11.20 -0.88
N SER A 212 2.94 10.55 -0.44
CA SER A 212 2.75 9.11 -0.64
C SER A 212 2.59 8.73 -2.10
N ALA A 213 1.97 9.57 -2.94
CA ALA A 213 1.86 9.32 -4.38
C ALA A 213 3.23 9.35 -5.08
N VAL A 214 4.16 10.20 -4.63
CA VAL A 214 5.56 10.21 -5.12
C VAL A 214 6.23 8.88 -4.83
N GLU A 215 6.14 8.41 -3.59
CA GLU A 215 6.79 7.15 -3.20
C GLU A 215 6.10 5.93 -3.84
N ALA A 216 4.78 5.93 -3.93
CA ALA A 216 4.01 4.89 -4.63
C ALA A 216 4.40 4.79 -6.11
N THR A 217 4.61 5.92 -6.78
CA THR A 217 5.07 5.95 -8.18
C THR A 217 6.46 5.35 -8.31
N ARG A 218 7.41 5.73 -7.43
CA ARG A 218 8.77 5.16 -7.44
C ARG A 218 8.75 3.66 -7.19
N LEU A 219 7.91 3.23 -6.25
CA LEU A 219 7.73 1.83 -5.94
C LEU A 219 7.13 1.06 -7.12
N ALA A 220 6.14 1.63 -7.82
CA ALA A 220 5.57 1.04 -9.02
C ALA A 220 6.65 0.83 -10.11
N VAL A 221 7.51 1.84 -10.36
CA VAL A 221 8.63 1.73 -11.31
C VAL A 221 9.57 0.57 -10.95
N ASP A 222 9.98 0.47 -9.68
CA ASP A 222 10.86 -0.61 -9.23
C ASP A 222 10.19 -1.98 -9.36
N LEU A 223 8.93 -2.09 -8.93
CA LEU A 223 8.17 -3.33 -8.98
C LEU A 223 7.86 -3.77 -10.41
N SER A 224 7.52 -2.87 -11.34
CA SER A 224 7.31 -3.22 -12.75
C SER A 224 8.56 -3.84 -13.37
N ARG A 225 9.72 -3.23 -13.12
CA ARG A 225 11.01 -3.76 -13.60
C ARG A 225 11.30 -5.16 -13.02
N ARG A 226 11.10 -5.33 -11.72
CA ARG A 226 11.36 -6.61 -11.04
C ARG A 226 10.34 -7.69 -11.43
N ALA A 227 9.08 -7.32 -11.62
CA ALA A 227 8.04 -8.19 -12.13
C ALA A 227 8.36 -8.66 -13.56
N ALA A 228 8.85 -7.76 -14.43
CA ALA A 228 9.29 -8.13 -15.76
C ALA A 228 10.45 -9.15 -15.72
N LEU A 229 11.44 -8.95 -14.83
CA LEU A 229 12.51 -9.91 -14.61
C LEU A 229 11.98 -11.27 -14.12
N LEU A 230 11.08 -11.27 -13.14
CA LEU A 230 10.48 -12.48 -12.60
C LEU A 230 9.70 -13.26 -13.67
N LYS A 231 8.86 -12.56 -14.45
CA LYS A 231 8.13 -13.14 -15.59
C LYS A 231 9.09 -13.68 -16.65
N GLY A 232 10.19 -12.97 -16.94
CA GLY A 232 11.19 -13.38 -17.92
C GLY A 232 11.99 -14.62 -17.51
N VAL A 233 12.16 -14.89 -16.21
CA VAL A 233 12.80 -16.12 -15.74
C VAL A 233 11.83 -17.29 -15.59
N ALA A 234 10.51 -17.05 -15.56
CA ALA A 234 9.51 -18.08 -15.34
C ALA A 234 9.63 -19.29 -16.31
N PRO A 235 9.91 -19.13 -17.62
CA PRO A 235 10.11 -20.27 -18.53
C PRO A 235 11.31 -21.17 -18.18
N LYS A 236 12.26 -20.68 -17.39
CA LYS A 236 13.43 -21.45 -16.94
C LYS A 236 13.11 -22.37 -15.76
N LEU A 237 11.95 -22.19 -15.14
CA LEU A 237 11.50 -22.96 -13.98
C LEU A 237 10.84 -24.26 -14.47
N ARG A 238 11.55 -25.38 -14.32
CA ARG A 238 11.07 -26.69 -14.78
C ARG A 238 10.09 -27.37 -13.82
N ALA A 239 9.77 -26.73 -12.69
CA ALA A 239 8.91 -27.31 -11.66
C ALA A 239 7.42 -27.16 -12.04
N LYS A 240 6.65 -28.24 -11.92
CA LYS A 240 5.19 -28.20 -12.02
C LYS A 240 4.65 -27.29 -10.91
N GLY A 241 3.84 -26.28 -11.25
CA GLY A 241 3.33 -25.27 -10.31
C GLY A 241 4.21 -24.02 -10.16
N ALA A 242 5.32 -23.91 -10.90
CA ALA A 242 6.18 -22.72 -10.85
C ALA A 242 5.47 -21.45 -11.36
N GLY A 243 4.57 -21.57 -12.33
CA GLY A 243 3.78 -20.44 -12.83
C GLY A 243 2.87 -19.85 -11.74
N GLU A 244 2.12 -20.70 -11.02
CA GLU A 244 1.27 -20.26 -9.91
C GLU A 244 2.10 -19.65 -8.77
N ALA A 245 3.28 -20.21 -8.47
CA ALA A 245 4.19 -19.64 -7.50
C ALA A 245 4.69 -18.23 -7.90
N VAL A 246 4.98 -18.01 -9.20
CA VAL A 246 5.34 -16.68 -9.73
C VAL A 246 4.20 -15.69 -9.54
N GLU A 247 2.95 -16.09 -9.81
CA GLU A 247 1.78 -15.21 -9.57
C GLU A 247 1.61 -14.83 -8.09
N ILE A 248 1.94 -15.72 -7.15
CA ILE A 248 1.93 -15.39 -5.71
C ILE A 248 2.97 -14.30 -5.41
N PHE A 249 4.18 -14.38 -5.96
CA PHE A 249 5.19 -13.32 -5.80
C PHE A 249 4.79 -11.99 -6.44
N LEU A 250 3.94 -12.01 -7.47
CA LEU A 250 3.39 -10.82 -8.12
C LEU A 250 2.19 -10.20 -7.37
N THR A 251 1.77 -10.81 -6.27
CA THR A 251 0.63 -10.33 -5.46
C THR A 251 0.97 -10.05 -4.00
N GLN A 252 2.08 -10.57 -3.47
CA GLN A 252 2.42 -10.46 -2.04
C GLN A 252 3.82 -9.88 -1.80
N ASP A 253 3.94 -8.96 -0.84
CA ASP A 253 5.20 -8.32 -0.42
C ASP A 253 6.25 -9.35 0.06
N ALA A 254 5.79 -10.36 0.78
CA ALA A 254 6.62 -11.42 1.33
C ALA A 254 5.88 -12.77 1.23
N VAL A 255 6.64 -13.82 0.91
CA VAL A 255 6.13 -15.18 0.69
C VAL A 255 7.02 -16.17 1.42
N ALA A 256 6.41 -16.98 2.27
CA ALA A 256 7.06 -18.15 2.86
C ALA A 256 6.99 -19.32 1.85
N PRO A 257 8.02 -20.19 1.76
CA PRO A 257 7.95 -21.37 0.89
C PRO A 257 6.71 -22.24 1.12
N ALA A 258 6.25 -22.36 2.37
CA ALA A 258 5.06 -23.15 2.72
C ALA A 258 3.74 -22.58 2.16
N ALA A 259 3.72 -21.32 1.70
CA ALA A 259 2.56 -20.70 1.07
C ALA A 259 2.48 -20.97 -0.44
N LEU A 260 3.53 -21.56 -1.04
CA LEU A 260 3.55 -21.89 -2.46
C LEU A 260 2.78 -23.21 -2.72
N PRO A 261 2.13 -23.35 -3.88
CA PRO A 261 1.36 -24.55 -4.25
C PRO A 261 2.27 -25.70 -4.69
N LEU A 262 3.26 -26.02 -3.87
CA LEU A 262 4.35 -26.96 -4.13
C LEU A 262 4.65 -27.75 -2.87
N PRO A 263 5.12 -29.01 -2.98
CA PRO A 263 5.68 -29.70 -1.83
C PRO A 263 6.81 -28.89 -1.20
N ASP A 264 6.86 -28.84 0.13
CA ASP A 264 7.81 -28.07 0.95
C ASP A 264 9.24 -28.01 0.40
N ARG A 265 9.80 -29.18 0.04
CA ARG A 265 11.17 -29.27 -0.50
C ARG A 265 11.30 -28.63 -1.89
N ALA A 266 10.28 -28.76 -2.74
CA ALA A 266 10.25 -28.15 -4.05
C ALA A 266 10.05 -26.63 -3.95
N ALA A 267 9.20 -26.16 -3.03
CA ALA A 267 9.00 -24.74 -2.77
C ALA A 267 10.30 -24.04 -2.35
N ARG A 268 11.03 -24.61 -1.36
CA ARG A 268 12.33 -24.05 -0.92
C ARG A 268 13.34 -23.97 -2.06
N ARG A 269 13.48 -25.06 -2.82
CA ARG A 269 14.37 -25.11 -4.01
C ARG A 269 13.97 -24.11 -5.09
N LEU A 270 12.67 -23.89 -5.28
CA LEU A 270 12.19 -22.88 -6.23
C LEU A 270 12.60 -21.48 -5.77
N CYS A 271 12.40 -21.15 -4.50
CA CYS A 271 12.83 -19.87 -3.95
C CYS A 271 14.34 -19.66 -4.09
N ASP A 272 15.15 -20.65 -3.72
CA ASP A 272 16.61 -20.58 -3.86
C ASP A 272 17.01 -20.36 -5.32
N ARG A 273 16.38 -21.09 -6.26
CA ARG A 273 16.63 -20.91 -7.69
C ARG A 273 16.23 -19.50 -8.19
N LEU A 274 15.13 -18.95 -7.71
CA LEU A 274 14.70 -17.60 -8.08
C LEU A 274 15.64 -16.52 -7.51
N VAL A 275 16.20 -16.74 -6.32
CA VAL A 275 17.25 -15.88 -5.75
C VAL A 275 18.53 -15.97 -6.58
N ASP A 276 18.98 -17.17 -6.95
CA ASP A 276 20.17 -17.37 -7.81
C ASP A 276 20.02 -16.69 -9.18
N LEU A 277 18.80 -16.63 -9.69
CA LEU A 277 18.46 -15.95 -10.94
C LEU A 277 18.26 -14.43 -10.78
N GLY A 278 18.38 -13.91 -9.56
CA GLY A 278 18.19 -12.49 -9.22
C GLY A 278 16.75 -11.99 -9.34
N ALA A 279 15.76 -12.89 -9.43
CA ALA A 279 14.37 -12.54 -9.67
C ALA A 279 13.59 -12.18 -8.40
N ILE A 280 14.01 -12.71 -7.25
CA ILE A 280 13.50 -12.37 -5.92
C ILE A 280 14.68 -12.25 -4.94
N ARG A 281 14.43 -11.75 -3.74
CA ARG A 281 15.39 -11.68 -2.64
C ARG A 281 14.85 -12.33 -1.37
N GLU A 282 15.77 -12.81 -0.54
CA GLU A 282 15.49 -13.22 0.84
C GLU A 282 15.34 -11.95 1.72
N LEU A 283 14.37 -11.95 2.64
CA LEU A 283 13.93 -10.75 3.38
C LEU A 283 14.21 -10.79 4.88
N THR A 284 14.58 -11.94 5.45
CA THR A 284 14.66 -12.19 6.89
C THR A 284 16.09 -12.28 7.42
N GLY A 285 17.08 -12.51 6.57
CA GLY A 285 18.50 -12.58 6.95
C GLY A 285 18.86 -13.76 7.86
N ARG A 286 18.03 -14.82 7.91
CA ARG A 286 18.19 -15.97 8.80
C ARG A 286 18.17 -17.32 8.06
N ASP A 287 18.67 -18.36 8.72
CA ASP A 287 18.77 -19.70 8.13
C ASP A 287 17.48 -20.51 8.16
N THR A 288 16.55 -20.18 9.06
CA THR A 288 15.25 -20.85 9.20
C THR A 288 14.11 -19.85 9.01
N PHE A 289 12.92 -20.34 8.63
CA PHE A 289 11.72 -19.50 8.45
C PHE A 289 11.94 -18.31 7.49
N ARG A 290 12.60 -18.55 6.35
CA ARG A 290 12.91 -17.53 5.36
C ARG A 290 11.64 -17.01 4.67
N LEU A 291 11.59 -15.71 4.47
CA LEU A 291 10.61 -15.05 3.61
C LEU A 291 11.32 -14.51 2.38
N TYR A 292 10.64 -14.58 1.26
CA TYR A 292 11.15 -14.12 -0.03
C TYR A 292 10.19 -13.10 -0.63
N GLY A 293 10.71 -12.16 -1.41
CA GLY A 293 9.88 -11.19 -2.10
C GLY A 293 10.61 -10.58 -3.29
N VAL A 294 9.82 -9.92 -4.14
CA VAL A 294 10.31 -9.19 -5.31
C VAL A 294 11.11 -7.96 -4.88
#